data_AF-A0A923WH04-F1
#
_entry.id   AF-A0A923WH04-F1
#
_cell.length_a   1.000
_cell.length_b   1.000
_cell.length_c   1.000
_cell.angle_alpha   90.00
_cell.angle_beta   90.00
_cell.angle_gamma   90.00
#
_symmetry.space_group_name_H-M   'P 1'
#
loop_
_entity.id
_entity.type
_entity.pdbx_description
1 polymer ?
#
loop_
_entity_poly.entity_id
_entity_poly.type
_entity_poly.pdbx_seq_one_letter_code
_entity_poly.pdbx_strand_id
1 'polypeptide(L)' 'QFQKALDESIQSLNSDYEAKRYKNMALLLPTIHIVPEGTFYKWLKLKGKLGGQHKVPRLSNNREYLTEILEHCL' A
#
# COMPACT_ATOMS: atom_id res chain seq x y z
N GLN A 1 1.98 11.02 -12.24
CA GLN A 1 2.87 11.92 -11.48
C GLN A 1 3.18 11.38 -10.09
N PHE A 2 2.18 11.06 -9.25
CA PHE A 2 2.40 10.56 -7.89
C PHE A 2 3.21 9.26 -7.80
N GLN A 3 2.94 8.26 -8.64
CA GLN A 3 3.66 6.98 -8.63
C GLN A 3 5.19 7.13 -8.77
N LYS A 4 5.62 8.01 -9.68
CA LYS A 4 7.04 8.30 -9.90
C LYS A 4 7.65 9.03 -8.71
N ALA A 5 6.95 10.04 -8.19
CA ALA A 5 7.41 10.77 -7.00
C ALA A 5 7.54 9.86 -5.77
N LEU A 6 6.60 8.91 -5.60
CA LEU A 6 6.68 7.88 -4.56
C LEU A 6 7.90 6.98 -4.76
N ASP A 7 8.08 6.43 -5.97
CA ASP A 7 9.21 5.57 -6.33
C ASP A 7 10.56 6.27 -6.08
N GLU A 8 10.71 7.52 -6.51
CA GLU A 8 11.92 8.33 -6.31
C GLU A 8 12.16 8.64 -4.83
N SER A 9 11.10 8.95 -4.07
CA SER A 9 11.22 9.22 -2.63
C SER A 9 11.68 7.97 -1.87
N ILE A 10 11.14 6.79 -2.19
CA ILE A 10 11.56 5.54 -1.55
C ILE A 10 13.02 5.22 -1.88
N GLN A 11 13.45 5.41 -3.14
CA GLN A 11 14.84 5.24 -3.55
C GLN A 11 15.77 6.17 -2.77
N SER A 12 15.41 7.45 -2.61
CA SER A 12 16.21 8.42 -1.86
C SER A 12 16.38 8.10 -0.36
N LEU A 13 15.42 7.38 0.23
CA LEU A 13 15.42 7.03 1.65
C LEU A 13 15.96 5.62 1.93
N ASN A 14 16.07 4.77 0.91
CA ASN A 14 16.43 3.37 1.06
C ASN A 14 17.30 2.89 -0.12
N SER A 15 18.61 2.83 0.11
CA SER A 15 19.60 2.37 -0.87
C SER A 15 19.40 0.93 -1.32
N ASP A 16 18.86 0.04 -0.48
CA ASP A 16 18.55 -1.34 -0.88
C ASP A 16 17.38 -1.38 -1.87
N TYR A 17 16.39 -0.51 -1.68
CA TYR A 17 15.28 -0.35 -2.63
C TYR A 17 15.78 0.23 -3.95
N GLU A 18 16.61 1.28 -3.90
CA GLU A 18 17.26 1.86 -5.08
C GLU A 18 18.05 0.82 -5.88
N ALA A 19 18.90 0.04 -5.21
CA ALA A 19 19.68 -1.02 -5.86
C ALA A 19 18.78 -2.07 -6.54
N LYS A 20 17.65 -2.44 -5.92
CA LYS A 20 16.68 -3.40 -6.49
C LYS A 20 15.86 -2.80 -7.64
N ARG A 21 15.60 -1.48 -7.63
CA ARG A 21 14.89 -0.76 -8.71
C ARG A 21 15.80 -0.46 -9.91
N TYR A 22 17.12 -0.53 -9.75
CA TYR A 22 18.08 -0.24 -10.81
C TYR A 22 17.80 -1.05 -12.08
N LYS A 23 17.62 -0.34 -13.21
CA LYS A 23 17.28 -0.91 -14.53
C LYS A 23 16.02 -1.78 -14.57
N ASN A 24 15.13 -1.70 -13.57
CA ASN A 24 13.88 -2.47 -13.49
C ASN A 24 14.06 -3.99 -13.63
N MET A 25 15.24 -4.55 -13.29
CA MET A 25 15.51 -5.98 -13.50
C MET A 25 14.97 -6.84 -12.35
N ALA A 26 15.19 -6.42 -11.10
CA ALA A 26 14.78 -7.19 -9.92
C ALA A 26 13.45 -6.70 -9.33
N LEU A 27 13.18 -5.39 -9.40
CA LEU A 27 11.95 -4.78 -8.90
C LEU A 27 11.39 -3.80 -9.94
N LEU A 28 10.09 -3.94 -10.24
CA LEU A 28 9.36 -3.03 -11.12
C LEU A 28 8.82 -1.81 -10.36
N LEU A 29 8.27 -0.85 -11.10
CA LEU A 29 7.57 0.30 -10.52
C LEU A 29 6.44 -0.17 -9.58
N PRO A 30 6.21 0.51 -8.45
CA PRO A 30 5.18 0.13 -7.49
C PRO A 30 3.78 0.31 -8.09
N THR A 31 2.95 -0.73 -8.04
CA THR A 31 1.53 -0.63 -8.44
C THR A 31 0.73 0.16 -7.42
N ILE A 32 -0.03 1.15 -7.87
CA ILE A 32 -0.88 1.99 -7.02
C ILE A 32 -2.35 1.73 -7.35
N HIS A 33 -3.13 1.44 -6.31
CA HIS A 33 -4.59 1.36 -6.39
C HIS A 33 -5.18 2.63 -5.80
N ILE A 34 -5.87 3.42 -6.63
CA ILE A 34 -6.67 4.56 -6.14
C ILE A 34 -7.97 3.99 -5.61
N VAL A 35 -8.37 4.44 -4.43
CA VAL A 35 -9.56 3.95 -3.74
C VAL A 35 -10.49 5.13 -3.40
N PRO A 36 -11.81 4.92 -3.30
CA PRO A 36 -12.74 5.94 -2.86
C PRO A 36 -12.43 6.47 -1.46
N GLU A 37 -12.90 7.68 -1.17
CA GLU A 37 -12.82 8.22 0.19
C GLU A 37 -13.56 7.31 1.18
N GLY A 38 -12.96 7.12 2.37
CA GLY A 38 -13.55 6.28 3.42
C GLY A 38 -13.32 4.77 3.26
N THR A 39 -12.58 4.29 2.24
CA THR A 39 -12.29 2.85 2.05
C THR A 39 -11.74 2.17 3.31
N PHE A 40 -10.74 2.75 3.97
CA PHE A 40 -10.17 2.13 5.19
C PHE A 40 -11.15 2.13 6.38
N TYR A 41 -12.00 3.15 6.48
CA TYR A 41 -13.06 3.21 7.49
C TYR A 41 -14.09 2.10 7.26
N LYS A 42 -14.57 1.94 6.01
CA LYS A 42 -15.49 0.87 5.62
C LYS A 42 -14.88 -0.50 5.89
N TRP A 43 -13.62 -0.70 5.53
CA TRP A 43 -12.89 -1.95 5.76
C TRP A 43 -12.82 -2.30 7.27
N LEU A 44 -12.42 -1.36 8.12
CA LEU A 44 -12.42 -1.58 9.57
C LEU A 44 -13.82 -1.82 10.14
N LYS A 45 -14.85 -1.17 9.59
CA LYS A 45 -16.25 -1.41 9.97
C LYS A 45 -16.71 -2.83 9.64
N LEU A 46 -16.41 -3.33 8.44
CA LEU A 46 -16.72 -4.70 8.03
C LEU A 46 -16.06 -5.74 8.95
N LYS A 47 -14.88 -5.43 9.48
CA LYS A 47 -14.16 -6.26 10.44
C LYS A 47 -14.70 -6.22 11.87
N GLY A 48 -15.69 -5.38 12.16
CA GLY A 48 -16.10 -5.07 13.53
C GLY A 48 -15.00 -4.37 14.35
N LYS A 49 -14.04 -3.74 13.68
CA LYS A 49 -12.86 -3.07 14.27
C LYS A 49 -12.94 -1.55 14.14
N LEU A 50 -14.16 -1.01 14.04
CA LEU A 50 -14.40 0.41 13.97
C LEU A 50 -14.41 1.02 15.37
N GLY A 51 -13.42 1.85 15.67
CA GLY A 51 -13.20 2.41 17.01
C GLY A 51 -12.15 1.64 17.81
N GLY A 52 -11.91 2.07 19.05
CA GLY A 52 -10.82 1.53 19.89
C GLY A 52 -9.42 1.84 19.34
N GLN A 53 -8.42 1.04 19.74
CA GLN A 53 -7.02 1.19 19.31
C GLN A 53 -6.68 0.33 18.06
N HIS A 54 -7.65 0.03 17.20
CA HIS A 54 -7.42 -0.72 15.97
C HIS A 54 -6.85 0.19 14.86
N LYS A 55 -5.58 -0.01 14.51
CA LYS A 55 -4.87 0.78 13.49
C LYS A 55 -4.87 0.06 12.14
N VAL A 56 -4.90 0.84 11.06
CA VAL A 56 -4.68 0.34 9.70
C VAL A 56 -3.20 -0.06 9.54
N PRO A 57 -2.88 -1.30 9.14
CA PRO A 57 -1.52 -1.70 8.82
C PRO A 57 -0.97 -0.89 7.64
N ARG A 58 0.27 -0.40 7.75
CA ARG A 58 0.91 0.43 6.70
C ARG A 58 1.80 -0.39 5.75
N LEU A 59 2.23 -1.56 6.19
CA LEU A 59 3.08 -2.48 5.44
C LEU A 59 2.70 -3.92 5.84
N SER A 60 2.62 -4.81 4.85
CA SER A 60 2.46 -6.25 5.07
C SER A 60 3.27 -7.01 4.04
N ASN A 61 3.82 -8.16 4.45
CA ASN A 61 4.52 -9.08 3.57
C ASN A 61 3.55 -9.99 2.79
N ASN A 62 2.30 -10.08 3.24
CA ASN A 62 1.25 -10.85 2.58
C ASN A 62 0.20 -9.93 1.95
N ARG A 63 -0.62 -10.50 1.06
CA ARG A 63 -1.65 -9.76 0.34
C ARG A 63 -3.01 -9.78 1.03
N GLU A 64 -3.16 -10.40 2.20
CA GLU A 64 -4.45 -10.61 2.86
C GLU A 64 -5.25 -9.30 3.02
N TYR A 65 -4.63 -8.25 3.58
CA TYR A 65 -5.29 -6.95 3.75
C TYR A 65 -5.62 -6.28 2.42
N LEU A 66 -4.69 -6.34 1.46
CA LEU A 66 -4.89 -5.72 0.15
C LEU A 66 -6.04 -6.41 -0.58
N THR A 67 -6.03 -7.74 -0.66
CA THR A 67 -7.08 -8.54 -1.28
C THR A 67 -8.44 -8.24 -0.63
N GLU A 68 -8.51 -8.24 0.70
CA GLU A 68 -9.76 -7.95 1.41
C GLU A 68 -10.30 -6.54 1.12
N ILE A 69 -9.43 -5.54 1.05
CA ILE A 69 -9.81 -4.16 0.69
C ILE A 69 -10.30 -4.11 -0.75
N LEU A 70 -9.59 -4.74 -1.69
CA LEU A 70 -9.93 -4.73 -3.11
C LEU A 70 -11.26 -5.46 -3.40
N GLU A 71 -11.55 -6.56 -2.69
CA GLU A 71 -12.74 -7.39 -2.94
C GLU A 71 -14.02 -6.89 -2.23
N HIS A 72 -13.88 -6.19 -1.11
CA HIS A 72 -15.05 -5.84 -0.27
C HIS A 72 -15.28 -4.33 -0.10
N CYS A 73 -14.30 -3.50 -0.48
CA CYS A 73 -14.36 -2.05 -0.27
C CYS A 73 -14.24 -1.23 -1.54
N LEU A 74 -13.89 -1.85 -2.67
CA LEU A 74 -14.00 -1.30 -4.02
C LEU A 74 -15.24 -1.87 -4.70
#